data_AF-A0A970YSK7-F1
#
_entry.id   AF-A0A970YSK7-F1
#
_cell.length_a   1.000
_cell.length_b   1.000
_cell.length_c   1.000
_cell.angle_alpha   90.00
_cell.angle_beta   90.00
_cell.angle_gamma   90.00
#
_symmetry.space_group_name_H-M   'P 1'
#
loop_
_entity.id
_entity.type
_entity.pdbx_description
1 polymer ?
#
loop_
_entity_poly.entity_id
_entity_poly.type
_entity_poly.pdbx_seq_one_letter_code
_entity_poly.pdbx_strand_id
1 'polypeptide(L)'
;LDISNRPYLVFNAKFTAPKIGDMDAQMVKEFFNAFAVNAGITLHLNLVYGSNDHHKAEALFKAFGYALKQGVERSEKGETLSTKGCL
;
A
#
# COMPACT_ATOMS: atom_id res chain seq x y z
N LEU A 1 -0.82 7.14 1.39
CA LEU A 1 0.37 6.50 1.98
C LEU A 1 1.02 7.55 2.87
N ASP A 2 1.48 7.17 4.05
CA ASP A 2 2.13 8.06 5.02
C ASP A 2 3.32 7.33 5.67
N ILE A 3 4.54 7.84 5.44
CA ILE A 3 5.79 7.31 6.00
C ILE A 3 5.96 7.90 7.40
N SER A 4 5.32 7.26 8.36
CA SER A 4 4.97 7.88 9.64
C SER A 4 5.53 7.18 10.87
N ASN A 5 6.25 6.08 10.69
CA ASN A 5 6.66 5.15 11.75
C ASN A 5 5.48 4.61 12.58
N ARG A 6 4.27 4.64 12.00
CA ARG A 6 3.03 4.13 12.58
C ARG A 6 2.47 3.08 11.64
N PRO A 7 2.77 1.79 11.86
CA PRO A 7 2.36 0.74 10.96
C PRO A 7 0.84 0.56 11.00
N TYR A 8 0.20 0.72 9.84
CA TYR A 8 -1.25 0.51 9.72
C TYR A 8 -1.65 0.21 8.27
N LEU A 9 -2.63 -0.68 8.08
CA LEU A 9 -3.22 -0.96 6.77
C LEU A 9 -4.74 -0.85 6.81
N VAL A 10 -5.30 -0.01 5.94
CA VAL A 10 -6.69 -0.11 5.50
C VAL A 10 -6.71 -0.72 4.11
N PHE A 11 -7.39 -1.85 3.97
CA PHE A 11 -7.50 -2.58 2.71
C PHE A 11 -8.95 -2.78 2.32
N ASN A 12 -9.44 -1.95 1.39
CA ASN A 12 -10.78 -2.06 0.82
C ASN A 12 -10.70 -2.56 -0.63
N ALA A 13 -10.53 -3.87 -0.77
CA ALA A 13 -10.67 -4.59 -2.02
C ALA A 13 -11.15 -6.01 -1.73
N LYS A 14 -11.96 -6.57 -2.64
CA LYS A 14 -12.49 -7.93 -2.52
C LYS A 14 -12.00 -8.79 -3.68
N PHE A 15 -11.36 -9.89 -3.32
CA PHE A 15 -10.96 -10.96 -4.23
C PHE A 15 -11.94 -12.12 -4.05
N THR A 16 -12.35 -12.73 -5.16
CA THR A 16 -13.35 -13.79 -5.22
C THR A 16 -12.77 -15.11 -5.72
N ALA A 17 -11.74 -15.06 -6.56
CA ALA A 17 -11.00 -16.21 -7.02
C ALA A 17 -10.12 -16.76 -5.89
N PRO A 18 -9.93 -18.09 -5.81
CA PRO A 18 -9.00 -18.68 -4.86
C PRO A 18 -7.55 -18.30 -5.19
N LYS A 19 -7.23 -18.17 -6.48
CA LYS A 19 -5.88 -17.93 -7.00
C LYS A 19 -5.85 -16.91 -8.12
N ILE A 20 -4.69 -16.27 -8.29
CA ILE A 20 -4.30 -15.42 -9.42
C ILE A 20 -2.99 -16.01 -9.96
N GLY A 21 -3.08 -16.79 -11.05
CA GLY A 21 -1.96 -17.64 -11.47
C GLY A 21 -1.66 -18.68 -10.39
N ASP A 22 -0.41 -18.76 -9.96
CA ASP A 22 0.03 -19.69 -8.90
C ASP A 22 -0.12 -19.14 -7.48
N MET A 23 -0.41 -17.84 -7.34
CA MET A 23 -0.53 -17.14 -6.05
C MET A 23 -1.95 -17.22 -5.51
N ASP A 24 -2.12 -17.51 -4.22
CA ASP A 24 -3.41 -17.38 -3.54
C ASP A 24 -3.86 -15.92 -3.51
N ALA A 25 -5.09 -15.63 -3.93
CA ALA A 25 -5.56 -14.24 -4.09
C ALA A 25 -5.56 -13.46 -2.76
N GLN A 26 -5.70 -14.18 -1.64
CA GLN A 26 -5.65 -13.62 -0.29
C GLN A 26 -4.26 -13.04 0.05
N MET A 27 -3.19 -13.52 -0.59
CA MET A 27 -1.82 -13.04 -0.39
C MET A 27 -1.60 -11.60 -0.83
N VAL A 28 -2.46 -11.04 -1.67
CA VAL A 28 -2.38 -9.62 -2.02
C VAL A 28 -2.54 -8.75 -0.77
N LYS A 29 -3.53 -9.02 0.07
CA LYS A 29 -3.73 -8.27 1.32
C LYS A 29 -2.57 -8.50 2.29
N GLU A 30 -2.16 -9.75 2.47
CA GLU A 30 -1.08 -10.09 3.40
C GLU A 30 0.26 -9.49 2.99
N PHE A 31 0.55 -9.41 1.70
CA PHE A 31 1.70 -8.68 1.18
C PHE A 31 1.69 -7.21 1.64
N PHE A 32 0.58 -6.49 1.43
CA PHE A 32 0.50 -5.08 1.82
C PHE A 32 0.49 -4.89 3.33
N ASN A 33 -0.05 -5.85 4.08
CA ASN A 33 -0.02 -5.83 5.54
C ASN A 33 1.42 -5.97 6.04
N ALA A 34 2.13 -6.99 5.56
CA ALA A 34 3.54 -7.21 5.88
C ALA A 34 4.41 -6.02 5.45
N PHE A 35 4.19 -5.47 4.25
CA PHE A 35 4.91 -4.30 3.79
C PHE A 35 4.66 -3.09 4.69
N ALA A 36 3.40 -2.75 4.98
CA ALA A 36 3.05 -1.59 5.79
C ALA A 36 3.64 -1.68 7.20
N VAL A 37 3.60 -2.87 7.81
CA VAL A 37 4.16 -3.12 9.14
C VAL A 37 5.68 -2.99 9.14
N ASN A 38 6.39 -3.69 8.25
CA ASN A 38 7.85 -3.73 8.27
C ASN A 38 8.49 -2.43 7.77
N ALA A 39 7.82 -1.68 6.90
CA ALA A 39 8.28 -0.37 6.46
C ALA A 39 7.90 0.76 7.43
N GLY A 40 7.12 0.48 8.49
CA GLY A 40 6.67 1.49 9.44
C GLY A 40 5.75 2.54 8.81
N ILE A 41 4.92 2.16 7.83
CA ILE A 41 4.06 3.10 7.11
C ILE A 41 2.58 2.89 7.43
N THR A 42 1.81 3.96 7.33
CA THR A 42 0.35 3.91 7.27
C THR A 42 -0.07 3.88 5.80
N LEU A 43 -0.75 2.81 5.40
CA LEU A 43 -1.17 2.55 4.02
C LEU A 43 -2.69 2.38 3.94
N HIS A 44 -3.30 3.09 3.00
CA HIS A 44 -4.70 2.93 2.65
C HIS A 44 -4.78 2.52 1.18
N LEU A 45 -5.41 1.38 0.92
CA LEU A 45 -5.67 0.85 -0.41
C LEU A 45 -7.17 0.68 -0.59
N ASN A 46 -7.71 1.37 -1.58
CA ASN A 46 -9.13 1.35 -1.90
C ASN A 46 -9.31 1.08 -3.39
N LEU A 47 -9.86 -0.09 -3.72
CA LEU A 47 -10.24 -0.41 -5.08
C LEU A 47 -11.69 0.06 -5.30
N VAL A 48 -11.88 1.09 -6.12
CA VAL A 48 -13.20 1.70 -6.36
C VAL A 48 -14.19 0.71 -6.97
N TYR A 49 -13.74 -0.08 -7.95
CA TYR A 49 -14.51 -1.12 -8.61
C TYR A 49 -13.59 -2.11 -9.34
N GLY A 50 -14.15 -3.25 -9.77
CA GLY A 50 -13.48 -4.21 -10.63
C GLY A 50 -14.17 -5.57 -10.60
N SER A 51 -14.05 -6.35 -11.66
CA SER A 51 -14.59 -7.71 -11.76
C SER A 51 -13.51 -8.78 -11.86
N ASN A 52 -12.44 -8.53 -12.61
CA ASN A 52 -11.33 -9.46 -12.80
C ASN A 52 -10.27 -9.32 -11.70
N ASP A 53 -10.05 -10.37 -10.91
CA ASP A 53 -9.16 -10.34 -9.75
C ASP A 53 -7.67 -10.11 -10.08
N HIS A 54 -7.19 -10.54 -11.27
CA HIS A 54 -5.84 -10.19 -11.73
C HIS A 54 -5.70 -8.68 -11.92
N HIS A 55 -6.63 -8.06 -12.65
CA HIS A 55 -6.60 -6.61 -12.87
C HIS A 55 -6.77 -5.82 -11.57
N LYS A 56 -7.59 -6.32 -10.63
CA LYS A 56 -7.72 -5.70 -9.30
C LYS A 56 -6.40 -5.68 -8.55
N ALA A 57 -5.70 -6.82 -8.49
CA ALA A 57 -4.39 -6.90 -7.85
C ALA A 57 -3.41 -5.94 -8.52
N GLU A 58 -3.27 -6.02 -9.84
CA GLU A 58 -2.37 -5.17 -10.61
C GLU A 58 -2.64 -3.67 -10.40
N ALA A 59 -3.92 -3.26 -10.40
CA ALA A 59 -4.31 -1.88 -10.14
C ALA A 59 -3.88 -1.41 -8.74
N LEU A 60 -4.03 -2.25 -7.71
CA LEU A 60 -3.58 -1.93 -6.35
C LEU A 60 -2.06 -1.76 -6.28
N PHE A 61 -1.29 -2.66 -6.89
CA PHE A 61 0.17 -2.57 -6.95
C PHE A 61 0.66 -1.34 -7.71
N LYS A 62 0.03 -1.02 -8.85
CA LYS A 62 0.36 0.19 -9.63
C LYS A 62 0.05 1.46 -8.85
N ALA A 63 -1.12 1.55 -8.23
CA ALA A 63 -1.50 2.69 -7.40
C ALA A 63 -0.56 2.86 -6.20
N PHE A 64 -0.21 1.75 -5.53
CA PHE A 64 0.77 1.74 -4.46
C PHE A 64 2.14 2.25 -4.94
N GLY A 65 2.66 1.74 -6.07
CA GLY A 65 3.94 2.16 -6.61
C GLY A 65 4.00 3.65 -6.92
N TYR A 66 2.92 4.22 -7.47
CA TYR A 66 2.82 5.66 -7.71
C TYR A 66 2.80 6.47 -6.41
N ALA A 67 1.99 6.07 -5.43
CA ALA A 67 1.94 6.73 -4.14
C ALA A 67 3.25 6.62 -3.35
N LEU A 68 3.93 5.48 -3.44
CA LEU A 68 5.24 5.28 -2.83
C LEU A 68 6.29 6.17 -3.47
N LYS A 69 6.33 6.25 -4.82
CA LYS A 69 7.25 7.13 -5.56
C LYS A 69 7.15 8.58 -5.08
N GLN A 70 5.92 9.08 -4.89
CA GLN A 70 5.69 10.42 -4.35
C GLN A 70 6.09 10.52 -2.88
N GLY A 71 5.72 9.54 -2.07
CA GLY A 71 5.99 9.56 -0.63
C GLY A 71 7.46 9.48 -0.24
N VAL A 72 8.31 8.87 -1.08
CA VAL A 72 9.76 8.76 -0.85
C VAL A 72 10.57 9.90 -1.47
N GLU A 73 9.91 10.85 -2.12
CA GLU A 73 10.58 12.02 -2.67
C GLU A 73 11.22 12.84 -1.55
N ARG A 74 12.49 13.23 -1.73
CA ARG A 74 13.21 14.00 -0.70
C ARG A 74 12.67 15.41 -0.68
N SER A 75 12.45 15.95 0.52
CA SER A 75 12.16 17.38 0.66
C SER A 75 13.36 18.21 0.18
N GLU A 76 13.08 19.31 -0.53
CA GLU A 76 14.10 20.22 -1.04
C GLU A 76 14.96 20.84 0.07
N LYS A 77 14.39 21.07 1.26
CA LYS A 77 15.11 21.66 2.41
C LYS A 77 15.66 20.61 3.37
N GLY A 78 15.42 19.32 3.12
CA GLY A 78 15.90 18.22 3.96
C GLY A 78 15.33 18.20 5.38
N GLU A 79 14.21 18.89 5.62
CA GLU A 79 13.55 18.97 6.91
C GLU A 79 12.76 17.70 7.24
N THR A 80 12.54 17.47 8.54
CA THR A 80 11.61 16.42 9.00
C THR A 80 10.18 16.89 8.80
N LEU A 81 9.39 16.13 8.03
CA LEU A 81 7.99 16.44 7.74
C LEU A 81 7.05 15.99 8.87
N SER A 82 7.28 16.51 10.09
CA SER A 82 6.48 16.20 11.27
C SER A 82 6.48 17.37 12.25
N THR A 83 5.30 17.76 12.74
CA THR A 83 5.16 18.80 13.77
C THR A 83 5.76 18.40 15.11
N LYS A 84 5.99 17.10 15.34
CA LYS A 84 6.67 16.58 16.53
C LYS A 84 8.19 16.65 16.43
N GLY A 85 8.74 17.02 15.28
CA GLY A 85 10.18 17.07 15.03
C GLY A 85 10.84 15.70 14.82
N CYS A 86 10.08 14.61 14.83
CA CYS A 86 10.54 13.25 14.55
C CYS A 86 9.49 12.46 13.75
N LEU A 87 9.95 11.40 13.08
CA LEU A 87 9.13 10.39 12.40
C LEU A 87 9.22 9.06 13.14
#